data_AF-A0AAD8HZK3-F1
#
_entry.id   AF-A0AAD8HZK3-F1
#
_cell.length_a   1.000
_cell.length_b   1.000
_cell.length_c   1.000
_cell.angle_alpha   90.00
_cell.angle_beta   90.00
_cell.angle_gamma   90.00
#
_symmetry.space_group_name_H-M   'P 1'
#
loop_
_entity.id
_entity.type
_entity.pdbx_description
1 polymer ?
#
loop_
_entity_poly.entity_id
_entity_poly.type
_entity_poly.pdbx_seq_one_letter_code
_entity_poly.pdbx_strand_id
1 'polypeptide(L)'
;MAFSISTNLYKPVSTPKLNSQLTSKPKLATISCSASSQNNNISTSTEKESSGSSLKAFSAALALSSILLSAPVLPASADIAGLTPCKDSKQFAKREKQQLKKLESSLKLYAPDSAPALAIKATMEKTKRRFDNYGKQGLLCGSDGLPHLIVSGDQRHWGEFITPGILFLYIAGWIGWVGRSYLIAIRDEKKPTQKEIIIDVPLASKLLFRGFSWPVAAYRAYVNGDLIDPSV
;
A
#
# COMPACT_ATOMS: atom_id res chain seq x y z
N MET A 1 -21.57 -32.01 43.17
CA MET A 1 -20.10 -32.22 43.16
C MET A 1 -19.44 -30.85 43.05
N ALA A 2 -18.79 -30.41 44.12
CA ALA A 2 -18.11 -29.14 44.21
C ALA A 2 -16.71 -29.28 43.58
N PHE A 3 -16.32 -28.34 42.71
CA PHE A 3 -14.94 -28.16 42.32
C PHE A 3 -14.52 -26.74 42.67
N SER A 4 -13.78 -26.63 43.76
CA SER A 4 -13.01 -25.48 44.18
C SER A 4 -11.80 -25.32 43.24
N ILE A 5 -11.59 -24.12 42.71
CA ILE A 5 -10.36 -23.75 42.00
C ILE A 5 -9.53 -22.91 42.97
N SER A 6 -8.41 -23.48 43.41
CA SER A 6 -7.46 -22.84 44.31
C SER A 6 -6.79 -21.64 43.65
N THR A 7 -6.93 -20.48 44.29
CA THR A 7 -5.99 -19.37 44.20
C THR A 7 -4.69 -19.78 44.88
N ASN A 8 -3.54 -19.70 44.20
CA ASN A 8 -2.25 -19.43 44.86
C ASN A 8 -1.09 -19.20 43.88
N LEU A 9 -0.22 -18.26 44.30
CA LEU A 9 1.13 -17.94 43.79
C LEU A 9 1.29 -17.11 42.50
N TYR A 10 1.09 -15.81 42.67
CA TYR A 10 1.90 -14.76 42.06
C TYR A 10 3.35 -14.81 42.60
N LYS A 11 4.37 -14.62 41.73
CA LYS A 11 5.74 -14.23 42.11
C LYS A 11 6.24 -13.14 41.14
N PRO A 12 6.80 -12.01 41.62
CA PRO A 12 7.21 -10.89 40.77
C PRO A 12 8.69 -10.93 40.33
N VAL A 13 8.90 -10.48 39.09
CA VAL A 13 9.99 -9.66 38.51
C VAL A 13 11.46 -10.00 38.84
N SER A 14 12.24 -10.26 37.79
CA SER A 14 13.57 -9.65 37.62
C SER A 14 13.93 -9.49 36.14
N THR A 15 14.20 -8.26 35.73
CA THR A 15 14.67 -7.85 34.40
C THR A 15 16.20 -7.85 34.35
N PRO A 16 16.86 -8.49 33.36
CA PRO A 16 18.29 -8.29 33.16
C PRO A 16 18.58 -6.99 32.39
N LYS A 17 19.54 -6.23 32.93
CA LYS A 17 20.09 -4.96 32.45
C LYS A 17 20.66 -5.06 31.03
N LEU A 18 20.33 -4.05 30.24
CA LEU A 18 20.97 -3.65 29.00
C LEU A 18 22.45 -3.27 29.27
N ASN A 19 23.41 -3.97 28.65
CA ASN A 19 24.81 -3.56 28.65
C ASN A 19 25.20 -3.18 27.21
N SER A 20 25.22 -1.88 26.95
CA SER A 20 25.66 -1.28 25.68
C SER A 20 27.13 -0.90 25.83
N GLN A 21 28.04 -1.66 25.22
CA GLN A 21 29.38 -1.17 24.88
C GLN A 21 29.42 -0.82 23.40
N LEU A 22 29.26 0.48 23.15
CA LEU A 22 29.46 1.14 21.88
C LEU A 22 30.94 1.53 21.78
N THR A 23 31.68 0.96 20.83
CA THR A 23 32.96 1.55 20.37
C THR A 23 32.98 1.54 18.84
N SER A 24 32.77 2.71 18.24
CA SER A 24 33.11 2.94 16.84
C SER A 24 33.80 4.30 16.74
N LYS A 25 34.99 4.29 16.14
CA LYS A 25 35.85 5.46 15.90
C LYS A 25 35.23 6.32 14.78
N PRO A 26 35.12 7.65 14.92
CA PRO A 26 34.73 8.50 13.81
C PRO A 26 35.93 8.77 12.90
N LYS A 27 35.82 8.42 11.61
CA LYS A 27 36.69 8.96 10.55
C LYS A 27 36.07 10.27 10.06
N LEU A 28 36.86 11.33 10.14
CA LEU A 28 36.59 12.66 9.60
C LEU A 28 36.62 12.59 8.06
N ALA A 29 35.56 13.06 7.41
CA ALA A 29 35.57 13.40 5.99
C ALA A 29 34.92 14.78 5.83
N THR A 30 35.76 15.78 5.64
CA THR A 30 35.38 17.16 5.28
C THR A 30 35.56 17.29 3.78
N ILE A 31 34.49 17.49 3.02
CA ILE A 31 34.59 18.06 1.66
C ILE A 31 33.48 19.11 1.47
N SER A 32 33.94 20.23 0.96
CA SER A 32 33.37 21.57 0.89
C SER A 32 32.31 21.74 -0.20
N CYS A 33 31.21 22.45 0.11
CA CYS A 33 30.30 23.03 -0.88
C CYS A 33 30.57 24.53 -0.95
N SER A 34 31.09 25.00 -2.10
CA SER A 34 31.23 26.42 -2.38
C SER A 34 29.91 26.95 -2.96
N ALA A 35 29.30 27.93 -2.29
CA ALA A 35 28.19 28.71 -2.81
C ALA A 35 28.71 30.08 -3.24
N SER A 36 28.66 30.37 -4.53
CA SER A 36 28.88 31.72 -5.06
C SER A 36 27.61 32.56 -4.90
N SER A 37 27.73 33.66 -4.18
CA SER A 37 26.73 34.73 -4.13
C SER A 37 26.63 35.44 -5.47
N GLN A 38 25.42 35.66 -5.97
CA GLN A 38 25.13 36.84 -6.77
C GLN A 38 23.83 37.49 -6.33
N ASN A 39 23.95 38.81 -6.20
CA ASN A 39 23.05 39.77 -5.60
C ASN A 39 22.06 40.30 -6.65
N ASN A 40 20.94 40.82 -6.17
CA ASN A 40 19.84 41.41 -6.95
C ASN A 40 20.28 42.52 -7.92
N ASN A 41 19.57 42.68 -9.06
CA ASN A 41 18.86 43.93 -9.37
C ASN A 41 18.08 43.91 -10.70
N ILE A 42 17.03 44.73 -10.67
CA ILE A 42 15.97 44.97 -11.65
C ILE A 42 16.41 46.02 -12.70
N SER A 43 15.65 46.10 -13.82
CA SER A 43 15.68 47.10 -14.91
C SER A 43 16.61 46.79 -16.09
N THR A 44 16.42 47.19 -17.35
CA THR A 44 15.31 47.68 -18.20
C THR A 44 15.98 47.83 -19.59
N SER A 45 15.34 47.27 -20.63
CA SER A 45 15.42 47.59 -22.08
C SER A 45 16.76 47.81 -22.83
N THR A 46 16.74 47.21 -24.04
CA THR A 46 17.19 47.69 -25.37
C THR A 46 18.62 47.46 -25.89
N GLU A 47 18.65 46.70 -27.02
CA GLU A 47 19.54 46.75 -28.21
C GLU A 47 21.04 46.38 -28.05
N LYS A 48 21.76 45.70 -28.96
CA LYS A 48 21.56 45.12 -30.31
C LYS A 48 22.77 44.19 -30.62
N GLU A 49 22.50 43.15 -31.42
CA GLU A 49 23.33 42.41 -32.44
C GLU A 49 24.78 41.97 -32.12
N SER A 50 25.27 40.76 -32.45
CA SER A 50 25.23 39.95 -33.70
C SER A 50 25.46 38.47 -33.33
N SER A 51 24.89 37.43 -33.94
CA SER A 51 25.17 36.91 -35.29
C SER A 51 24.51 35.51 -35.43
N GLY A 52 23.99 35.14 -36.60
CA GLY A 52 23.76 33.73 -36.97
C GLY A 52 22.30 33.29 -37.04
N SER A 53 21.75 33.39 -38.25
CA SER A 53 20.44 32.90 -38.69
C SER A 53 20.16 31.42 -38.37
N SER A 54 19.20 31.12 -37.48
CA SER A 54 18.40 29.85 -37.47
C SER A 54 17.27 29.75 -36.41
N LEU A 55 16.80 30.85 -35.80
CA LEU A 55 15.87 30.76 -34.65
C LEU A 55 14.43 31.23 -34.91
N LYS A 56 14.06 31.66 -36.12
CA LYS A 56 12.72 32.22 -36.39
C LYS A 56 11.62 31.17 -36.62
N ALA A 57 11.95 29.88 -36.78
CA ALA A 57 10.95 28.82 -37.00
C ALA A 57 10.52 28.08 -35.72
N PHE A 58 11.25 28.22 -34.61
CA PHE A 58 10.95 27.50 -33.36
C PHE A 58 10.14 28.33 -32.34
N SER A 59 10.13 29.66 -32.46
CA SER A 59 9.34 30.52 -31.54
C SER A 59 7.85 30.57 -31.87
N ALA A 60 7.45 30.29 -33.12
CA ALA A 60 6.04 30.28 -33.51
C ALA A 60 5.29 29.02 -33.03
N ALA A 61 6.00 27.88 -32.90
CA ALA A 61 5.43 26.62 -32.42
C ALA A 61 5.16 26.62 -30.89
N LEU A 62 5.98 27.36 -30.11
CA LEU A 62 5.79 27.49 -28.66
C LEU A 62 4.65 28.46 -28.28
N ALA A 63 4.35 29.46 -29.11
CA ALA A 63 3.26 30.40 -28.84
C ALA A 63 1.86 29.79 -29.09
N LEU A 64 1.75 28.81 -29.98
CA LEU A 64 0.49 28.12 -30.28
C LEU A 64 0.12 27.03 -29.26
N SER A 65 1.08 26.52 -28.47
CA SER A 65 0.77 25.53 -27.43
C SER A 65 0.24 26.15 -26.13
N SER A 66 0.35 27.48 -25.96
CA SER A 66 -0.02 28.17 -24.72
C SER A 66 -1.49 28.61 -24.66
N ILE A 67 -2.26 28.48 -25.74
CA ILE A 67 -3.66 28.96 -25.83
C ILE A 67 -4.69 27.85 -25.52
N LEU A 68 -4.25 26.59 -25.33
CA LEU A 68 -5.15 25.47 -25.01
C LEU A 68 -5.25 25.16 -23.50
N LEU A 69 -4.58 25.91 -22.62
CA LEU A 69 -4.58 25.64 -21.17
C LEU A 69 -5.56 26.51 -20.35
N SER A 70 -6.29 27.44 -20.97
CA SER A 70 -7.21 28.35 -20.25
C SER A 70 -8.69 27.98 -20.36
N ALA A 71 -9.01 26.73 -20.70
CA ALA A 71 -10.36 26.22 -20.49
C ALA A 71 -10.53 25.92 -18.99
N PRO A 72 -11.62 26.37 -18.34
CA PRO A 72 -11.95 25.92 -16.99
C PRO A 72 -12.22 24.41 -17.09
N VAL A 73 -11.23 23.61 -16.68
CA VAL A 73 -11.42 22.20 -16.38
C VAL A 73 -12.39 22.13 -15.21
N LEU A 74 -13.68 22.05 -15.54
CA LEU A 74 -14.67 21.50 -14.64
C LEU A 74 -14.08 20.18 -14.13
N PRO A 75 -14.10 19.91 -12.82
CA PRO A 75 -13.68 18.62 -12.31
C PRO A 75 -14.58 17.59 -13.00
N ALA A 76 -14.00 16.86 -13.96
CA ALA A 76 -14.63 15.69 -14.51
C ALA A 76 -14.67 14.68 -13.34
N SER A 77 -15.74 14.77 -12.54
CA SER A 77 -16.33 13.61 -11.92
C SER A 77 -16.63 12.68 -13.08
N ALA A 78 -15.69 11.79 -13.38
CA ALA A 78 -15.96 10.65 -14.21
C ALA A 78 -16.98 9.83 -13.42
N ASP A 79 -18.26 10.10 -13.67
CA ASP A 79 -19.37 9.22 -13.33
C ASP A 79 -19.18 7.95 -14.16
N ILE A 80 -18.26 7.10 -13.73
CA ILE A 80 -18.00 5.81 -14.32
C ILE A 80 -19.28 5.01 -14.11
N ALA A 81 -20.01 4.78 -15.20
CA ALA A 81 -21.29 4.06 -15.24
C ALA A 81 -22.45 4.68 -14.43
N GLY A 82 -22.45 6.01 -14.19
CA GLY A 82 -23.55 6.69 -13.48
C GLY A 82 -23.62 6.38 -11.97
N LEU A 83 -22.49 5.94 -11.40
CA LEU A 83 -22.38 5.72 -9.96
C LEU A 83 -21.96 7.01 -9.26
N THR A 84 -22.76 7.41 -8.29
CA THR A 84 -22.48 8.59 -7.45
C THR A 84 -21.50 8.23 -6.33
N PRO A 85 -20.67 9.17 -5.84
CA PRO A 85 -19.87 8.96 -4.65
C PRO A 85 -20.71 8.51 -3.45
N CYS A 86 -20.28 7.46 -2.73
CA CYS A 86 -21.03 6.90 -1.59
C CYS A 86 -21.29 7.93 -0.48
N LYS A 87 -20.44 8.96 -0.36
CA LYS A 87 -20.62 10.08 0.57
C LYS A 87 -21.93 10.84 0.35
N ASP A 88 -22.34 10.99 -0.90
CA ASP A 88 -23.48 11.83 -1.29
C ASP A 88 -24.75 10.99 -1.58
N SER A 89 -24.63 9.66 -1.49
CA SER A 89 -25.72 8.71 -1.73
C SER A 89 -26.74 8.71 -0.58
N LYS A 90 -27.96 9.14 -0.87
CA LYS A 90 -29.11 9.07 0.07
C LYS A 90 -29.42 7.62 0.47
N GLN A 91 -29.22 6.66 -0.43
CA GLN A 91 -29.49 5.24 -0.17
C GLN A 91 -28.45 4.63 0.76
N PHE A 92 -27.18 5.02 0.64
CA PHE A 92 -26.10 4.61 1.56
C PHE A 92 -26.37 5.11 2.99
N ALA A 93 -26.74 6.39 3.15
CA ALA A 93 -27.11 6.94 4.45
C ALA A 93 -28.38 6.28 5.05
N LYS A 94 -29.33 5.86 4.21
CA LYS A 94 -30.52 5.10 4.66
C LYS A 94 -30.13 3.73 5.22
N ARG A 95 -29.18 3.03 4.58
CA ARG A 95 -28.66 1.72 5.03
C ARG A 95 -27.96 1.85 6.38
N GLU A 96 -27.13 2.88 6.55
CA GLU A 96 -26.45 3.15 7.81
C GLU A 96 -27.47 3.33 8.95
N LYS A 97 -28.46 4.22 8.76
CA LYS A 97 -29.52 4.46 9.75
C LYS A 97 -30.33 3.19 10.05
N GLN A 98 -30.61 2.36 9.04
CA GLN A 98 -31.33 1.10 9.25
C GLN A 98 -30.50 0.11 10.09
N GLN A 99 -29.19 -0.01 9.84
CA GLN A 99 -28.31 -0.85 10.66
C GLN A 99 -28.23 -0.32 12.09
N LEU A 100 -28.00 0.99 12.27
CA LEU A 100 -27.94 1.59 13.60
C LEU A 100 -29.26 1.42 14.36
N LYS A 101 -30.42 1.64 13.72
CA LYS A 101 -31.73 1.38 14.34
C LYS A 101 -31.91 -0.07 14.79
N LYS A 102 -31.42 -1.04 14.00
CA LYS A 102 -31.47 -2.45 14.38
C LYS A 102 -30.60 -2.71 15.62
N LEU A 103 -29.38 -2.18 15.66
CA LEU A 103 -28.49 -2.30 16.83
C LEU A 103 -29.06 -1.58 18.07
N GLU A 104 -29.65 -0.39 17.90
CA GLU A 104 -30.32 0.35 18.97
C GLU A 104 -31.55 -0.40 19.49
N SER A 105 -32.32 -1.04 18.61
CA SER A 105 -33.46 -1.87 19.01
C SER A 105 -33.01 -3.06 19.86
N SER A 106 -31.88 -3.68 19.51
CA SER A 106 -31.28 -4.75 20.32
C SER A 106 -30.69 -4.23 21.63
N LEU A 107 -30.14 -3.00 21.66
CA LEU A 107 -29.58 -2.40 22.86
C LEU A 107 -30.64 -2.21 23.95
N LYS A 108 -31.89 -1.87 23.58
CA LYS A 108 -32.99 -1.64 24.52
C LYS A 108 -33.40 -2.89 25.30
N LEU A 109 -33.07 -4.10 24.83
CA LEU A 109 -33.38 -5.35 25.53
C LEU A 109 -32.40 -5.64 26.69
N TYR A 110 -31.27 -4.93 26.76
CA TYR A 110 -30.22 -5.19 27.73
C TYR A 110 -30.04 -4.02 28.70
N ALA A 111 -29.67 -4.34 29.94
CA ALA A 111 -29.31 -3.32 30.94
C ALA A 111 -28.04 -2.55 30.51
N PRO A 112 -27.96 -1.24 30.77
CA PRO A 112 -26.92 -0.36 30.21
C PRO A 112 -25.49 -0.65 30.68
N ASP A 113 -25.36 -1.36 31.80
CA ASP A 113 -24.14 -1.80 32.49
C ASP A 113 -23.75 -3.26 32.18
N SER A 114 -24.60 -3.99 31.44
CA SER A 114 -24.33 -5.38 31.08
C SER A 114 -23.26 -5.50 29.97
N ALA A 115 -22.46 -6.57 30.03
CA ALA A 115 -21.48 -6.91 29.00
C ALA A 115 -22.04 -6.90 27.54
N PRO A 116 -23.25 -7.41 27.24
CA PRO A 116 -23.81 -7.32 25.90
C PRO A 116 -24.12 -5.89 25.46
N ALA A 117 -24.52 -5.00 26.37
CA ALA A 117 -24.78 -3.60 26.02
C ALA A 117 -23.49 -2.87 25.61
N LEU A 118 -22.36 -3.16 26.26
CA LEU A 118 -21.05 -2.62 25.88
C LEU A 118 -20.60 -3.15 24.50
N ALA A 119 -20.79 -4.44 24.23
CA ALA A 119 -20.47 -5.05 22.95
C ALA A 119 -21.32 -4.46 21.79
N ILE A 120 -22.60 -4.19 22.04
CA ILE A 120 -23.49 -3.55 21.05
C ILE A 120 -23.05 -2.11 20.79
N LYS A 121 -22.69 -1.34 21.83
CA LYS A 121 -22.13 0.02 21.66
C LYS A 121 -20.84 0.03 20.83
N ALA A 122 -19.90 -0.89 21.10
CA ALA A 122 -18.69 -1.05 20.30
C ALA A 122 -19.00 -1.45 18.86
N THR A 123 -20.04 -2.26 18.63
CA THR A 123 -20.46 -2.65 17.28
C THR A 123 -21.11 -1.49 16.53
N MET A 124 -21.89 -0.64 17.20
CA MET A 124 -22.41 0.59 16.62
C MET A 124 -21.28 1.54 16.20
N GLU A 125 -20.27 1.72 17.03
CA GLU A 125 -19.10 2.54 16.71
C GLU A 125 -18.31 1.97 15.52
N LYS A 126 -18.03 0.66 15.52
CA LYS A 126 -17.40 -0.03 14.38
C LYS A 126 -18.22 0.13 13.10
N THR A 127 -19.53 0.08 13.19
CA THR A 127 -20.43 0.26 12.05
C THR A 127 -20.34 1.68 11.51
N LYS A 128 -20.43 2.71 12.35
CA LYS A 128 -20.24 4.12 11.95
C LYS A 128 -18.88 4.32 11.29
N ARG A 129 -17.81 3.86 11.94
CA ARG A 129 -16.44 3.94 11.39
C ARG A 129 -16.31 3.24 10.04
N ARG A 130 -16.99 2.11 9.82
CA ARG A 130 -17.00 1.41 8.53
C ARG A 130 -17.69 2.23 7.44
N PHE A 131 -18.88 2.78 7.72
CA PHE A 131 -19.60 3.64 6.78
C PHE A 131 -18.81 4.92 6.47
N ASP A 132 -18.19 5.54 7.48
CA ASP A 132 -17.30 6.69 7.32
C ASP A 132 -16.08 6.37 6.46
N ASN A 133 -15.44 5.21 6.69
CA ASN A 133 -14.28 4.78 5.89
C ASN A 133 -14.67 4.58 4.43
N TYR A 134 -15.81 3.93 4.17
CA TYR A 134 -16.31 3.74 2.81
C TYR A 134 -16.68 5.06 2.11
N GLY A 135 -17.24 6.02 2.84
CA GLY A 135 -17.49 7.37 2.31
C GLY A 135 -16.22 8.20 2.05
N LYS A 136 -15.14 7.97 2.81
CA LYS A 136 -13.86 8.67 2.66
C LYS A 136 -12.96 8.06 1.58
N GLN A 137 -13.06 6.76 1.33
CA GLN A 137 -12.26 6.03 0.34
C GLN A 137 -12.65 6.38 -1.11
N GLY A 138 -13.65 7.25 -1.32
CA GLY A 138 -14.08 7.65 -2.65
C GLY A 138 -14.85 6.57 -3.40
N LEU A 139 -15.32 5.52 -2.70
CA LEU A 139 -16.07 4.43 -3.29
C LEU A 139 -17.32 4.97 -3.99
N LEU A 140 -17.63 4.37 -5.13
CA LEU A 140 -18.79 4.71 -5.94
C LEU A 140 -19.97 3.81 -5.58
N CYS A 141 -21.13 4.39 -5.32
CA CYS A 141 -22.34 3.69 -4.93
C CYS A 141 -23.36 3.68 -6.08
N GLY A 142 -23.92 2.51 -6.37
CA GLY A 142 -25.04 2.36 -7.31
C GLY A 142 -26.39 2.78 -6.71
N SER A 143 -27.47 2.52 -7.46
CA SER A 143 -28.86 2.79 -7.03
C SER A 143 -29.26 2.08 -5.74
N ASP A 144 -28.60 0.97 -5.41
CA ASP A 144 -28.87 0.18 -4.19
C ASP A 144 -28.23 0.76 -2.92
N GLY A 145 -27.36 1.77 -3.07
CA GLY A 145 -26.58 2.35 -1.99
C GLY A 145 -25.51 1.41 -1.45
N LEU A 146 -25.01 0.49 -2.27
CA LEU A 146 -23.89 -0.39 -1.94
C LEU A 146 -22.62 0.11 -2.68
N PRO A 147 -21.44 0.11 -2.01
CA PRO A 147 -20.18 0.43 -2.66
C PRO A 147 -19.83 -0.59 -3.74
N HIS A 148 -19.57 -0.13 -4.95
CA HIS A 148 -19.07 -0.93 -6.07
C HIS A 148 -17.59 -0.60 -6.28
N LEU A 149 -16.84 -1.59 -6.74
CA LEU A 149 -15.41 -1.45 -7.03
C LEU A 149 -15.21 -1.29 -8.54
N ILE A 150 -14.34 -0.37 -8.94
CA ILE A 150 -13.96 -0.16 -10.34
C ILE A 150 -12.59 -0.78 -10.59
N VAL A 151 -12.57 -1.82 -11.42
CA VAL A 151 -11.35 -2.56 -11.80
C VAL A 151 -10.71 -2.08 -13.10
N SER A 152 -11.22 -1.00 -13.71
CA SER A 152 -10.77 -0.50 -15.02
C SER A 152 -9.39 0.15 -15.03
N GLY A 153 -8.72 0.29 -13.89
CA GLY A 153 -7.38 0.90 -13.82
C GLY A 153 -7.40 2.43 -13.93
N ASP A 154 -8.50 3.09 -13.56
CA ASP A 154 -8.54 4.55 -13.42
C ASP A 154 -7.76 5.01 -12.17
N GLN A 155 -6.88 6.01 -12.33
CA GLN A 155 -5.97 6.50 -11.28
C GLN A 155 -6.67 6.81 -9.96
N ARG A 156 -7.90 7.34 -10.02
CA ARG A 156 -8.69 7.72 -8.84
C ARG A 156 -9.14 6.52 -8.00
N HIS A 157 -9.21 5.33 -8.60
CA HIS A 157 -9.69 4.10 -7.99
C HIS A 157 -8.59 3.00 -7.92
N TRP A 158 -7.31 3.35 -8.15
CA TRP A 158 -6.18 2.40 -8.05
C TRP A 158 -6.02 1.75 -6.68
N GLY A 159 -6.47 2.43 -5.62
CA GLY A 159 -6.49 1.87 -4.27
C GLY A 159 -7.45 0.69 -4.09
N GLU A 160 -8.45 0.55 -4.96
CA GLU A 160 -9.50 -0.47 -4.83
C GLU A 160 -9.03 -1.84 -5.31
N PHE A 161 -8.28 -1.89 -6.41
CA PHE A 161 -7.91 -3.15 -7.04
C PHE A 161 -6.43 -3.27 -7.39
N ILE A 162 -5.81 -2.23 -7.96
CA ILE A 162 -4.43 -2.30 -8.45
C ILE A 162 -3.44 -2.42 -7.29
N THR A 163 -3.59 -1.60 -6.25
CA THR A 163 -2.72 -1.63 -5.06
C THR A 163 -2.79 -2.98 -4.33
N PRO A 164 -3.98 -3.51 -3.96
CA PRO A 164 -4.06 -4.85 -3.36
C PRO A 164 -3.70 -5.97 -4.34
N GLY A 165 -3.92 -5.80 -5.64
CA GLY A 165 -3.58 -6.77 -6.68
C GLY A 165 -2.07 -6.93 -6.86
N ILE A 166 -1.33 -5.83 -6.96
CA ILE A 166 0.15 -5.87 -7.01
C ILE A 166 0.71 -6.44 -5.71
N LEU A 167 0.15 -6.08 -4.56
CA LEU A 167 0.54 -6.66 -3.28
C LEU A 167 0.32 -8.17 -3.25
N PHE A 168 -0.82 -8.66 -3.76
CA PHE A 168 -1.10 -10.07 -3.88
C PHE A 168 -0.09 -10.78 -4.80
N LEU A 169 0.14 -10.26 -6.00
CA LEU A 169 1.12 -10.82 -6.94
C LEU A 169 2.53 -10.82 -6.37
N TYR A 170 2.90 -9.80 -5.61
CA TYR A 170 4.18 -9.74 -4.92
C TYR A 170 4.35 -10.86 -3.89
N ILE A 171 3.33 -11.10 -3.06
CA ILE A 171 3.36 -12.16 -2.06
C ILE A 171 3.33 -13.55 -2.73
N ALA A 172 2.45 -13.75 -3.71
CA ALA A 172 2.34 -15.01 -4.45
C ALA A 172 3.64 -15.34 -5.21
N GLY A 173 4.22 -14.34 -5.88
CA GLY A 173 5.50 -14.48 -6.58
C GLY A 173 6.67 -14.74 -5.63
N TRP A 174 6.68 -14.13 -4.44
CA TRP A 174 7.68 -14.43 -3.40
C TRP A 174 7.57 -15.91 -2.98
N ILE A 175 6.38 -16.38 -2.63
CA ILE A 175 6.16 -17.78 -2.21
C ILE A 175 6.58 -18.74 -3.31
N GLY A 176 6.17 -18.49 -4.56
CA GLY A 176 6.53 -19.32 -5.71
C GLY A 176 8.04 -19.33 -5.97
N TRP A 177 8.70 -18.17 -5.88
CA TRP A 177 10.14 -18.05 -6.11
C TRP A 177 10.97 -18.78 -5.05
N VAL A 178 10.57 -18.69 -3.78
CA VAL A 178 11.24 -19.41 -2.69
C VAL A 178 11.04 -20.92 -2.85
N GLY A 179 9.82 -21.36 -3.18
CA GLY A 179 9.52 -22.77 -3.45
C GLY A 179 10.38 -23.33 -4.58
N ARG A 180 10.44 -22.63 -5.73
CA ARG A 180 11.31 -22.99 -6.86
C ARG A 180 12.78 -23.06 -6.43
N SER A 181 13.26 -22.03 -5.73
CA SER A 181 14.67 -21.94 -5.36
C SER A 181 15.07 -23.02 -4.34
N TYR A 182 14.16 -23.42 -3.45
CA TYR A 182 14.37 -24.53 -2.53
C TYR A 182 14.47 -25.87 -3.28
N LEU A 183 13.54 -26.15 -4.19
CA LEU A 183 13.54 -27.40 -4.99
C LEU A 183 14.80 -27.53 -5.85
N ILE A 184 15.27 -26.43 -6.45
CA ILE A 184 16.52 -26.44 -7.22
C ILE A 184 17.73 -26.72 -6.31
N ALA A 185 17.79 -26.14 -5.11
CA ALA A 185 18.91 -26.31 -4.19
C ALA A 185 19.03 -27.74 -3.62
N ILE A 186 17.90 -28.44 -3.43
CA ILE A 186 17.90 -29.82 -2.92
C ILE A 186 18.07 -30.88 -3.99
N ARG A 187 17.92 -30.54 -5.28
CA ARG A 187 17.99 -31.51 -6.39
C ARG A 187 19.35 -32.22 -6.48
N ASP A 188 20.42 -31.51 -6.15
CA ASP A 188 21.80 -32.02 -6.26
C ASP A 188 22.28 -32.74 -4.99
N GLU A 189 21.43 -32.85 -3.96
CA GLU A 189 21.72 -33.57 -2.72
C GLU A 189 21.59 -35.10 -2.88
N LYS A 190 22.24 -35.86 -2.00
CA LYS A 190 22.27 -37.34 -2.09
C LYS A 190 20.88 -37.98 -1.95
N LYS A 191 19.93 -37.31 -1.29
CA LYS A 191 18.57 -37.80 -1.01
C LYS A 191 17.55 -36.64 -1.07
N PRO A 192 17.17 -36.16 -2.27
CA PRO A 192 16.28 -35.00 -2.43
C PRO A 192 14.88 -35.25 -1.83
N THR A 193 14.34 -36.45 -2.01
CA THR A 193 13.01 -36.85 -1.49
C THR A 193 12.91 -36.79 0.03
N GLN A 194 14.03 -37.01 0.73
CA GLN A 194 14.07 -36.91 2.20
C GLN A 194 14.02 -35.45 2.67
N LYS A 195 14.59 -34.52 1.89
CA LYS A 195 14.62 -33.08 2.18
C LYS A 195 13.32 -32.34 1.80
N GLU A 196 12.43 -33.01 1.07
CA GLU A 196 11.06 -32.56 0.83
C GLU A 196 10.14 -32.88 2.02
N ILE A 197 10.29 -34.07 2.62
CA ILE A 197 9.51 -34.50 3.79
C ILE A 197 10.01 -33.81 5.06
N ILE A 198 11.33 -33.81 5.26
CA ILE A 198 12.00 -33.15 6.38
C ILE A 198 12.67 -31.90 5.84
N ILE A 199 11.95 -30.78 5.91
CA ILE A 199 12.42 -29.50 5.37
C ILE A 199 13.67 -29.05 6.11
N ASP A 200 14.68 -28.66 5.33
CA ASP A 200 15.88 -28.01 5.83
C ASP A 200 15.56 -26.55 6.20
N VAL A 201 15.09 -26.35 7.43
CA VAL A 201 14.71 -25.04 7.98
C VAL A 201 15.83 -23.98 7.81
N PRO A 202 17.11 -24.24 8.10
CA PRO A 202 18.14 -23.22 7.94
C PRO A 202 18.42 -22.86 6.48
N LEU A 203 18.32 -23.80 5.54
CA LEU A 203 18.42 -23.51 4.11
C LEU A 203 17.18 -22.75 3.61
N ALA A 204 15.98 -23.17 4.00
CA ALA A 204 14.72 -22.52 3.66
C ALA A 204 14.66 -21.06 4.16
N SER A 205 15.13 -20.78 5.38
CA SER A 205 15.19 -19.42 5.93
C SER A 205 16.07 -18.50 5.08
N LYS A 206 17.25 -18.98 4.63
CA LYS A 206 18.13 -18.20 3.76
C LYS A 206 17.47 -17.88 2.41
N LEU A 207 16.74 -18.84 1.83
CA LEU A 207 16.02 -18.67 0.57
C LEU A 207 14.81 -17.75 0.72
N LEU A 208 14.10 -17.82 1.85
CA LEU A 208 12.99 -16.92 2.18
C LEU A 208 13.42 -15.45 2.11
N PHE A 209 14.55 -15.09 2.73
CA PHE A 209 15.06 -13.70 2.68
C PHE A 209 15.55 -13.29 1.28
N ARG A 210 16.12 -14.22 0.51
CA ARG A 210 16.48 -13.97 -0.90
C ARG A 210 15.26 -13.76 -1.81
N GLY A 211 14.13 -14.34 -1.44
CA GLY A 211 12.87 -14.20 -2.17
C GLY A 211 12.26 -12.79 -2.11
N PHE A 212 12.73 -11.90 -1.23
CA PHE A 212 12.23 -10.52 -1.20
C PHE A 212 12.54 -9.78 -2.51
N SER A 213 13.72 -9.98 -3.09
CA SER A 213 14.10 -9.39 -4.39
C SER A 213 13.67 -10.25 -5.59
N TRP A 214 12.61 -11.07 -5.45
CA TRP A 214 12.19 -12.00 -6.50
C TRP A 214 11.84 -11.35 -7.85
N PRO A 215 11.20 -10.15 -7.96
CA PRO A 215 10.78 -9.66 -9.27
C PRO A 215 11.97 -9.41 -10.20
N VAL A 216 13.05 -8.86 -9.64
CA VAL A 216 14.29 -8.59 -10.40
C VAL A 216 15.04 -9.90 -10.68
N ALA A 217 15.14 -10.80 -9.70
CA ALA A 217 15.83 -12.07 -9.86
C ALA A 217 15.14 -12.97 -10.89
N ALA A 218 13.80 -13.04 -10.84
CA ALA A 218 12.98 -13.78 -11.80
C ALA A 218 13.10 -13.20 -13.20
N TYR A 219 13.04 -11.88 -13.34
CA TYR A 219 13.23 -11.22 -14.63
C TYR A 219 14.61 -11.50 -15.25
N ARG A 220 15.67 -11.45 -14.43
CA ARG A 220 17.03 -11.81 -14.88
C ARG A 220 17.13 -13.28 -15.29
N ALA A 221 16.58 -14.20 -14.49
CA ALA A 221 16.56 -15.63 -14.81
C ALA A 221 15.74 -15.92 -16.07
N TYR A 222 14.67 -15.16 -16.33
CA TYR A 222 13.88 -15.27 -17.56
C TYR A 222 14.69 -14.85 -18.79
N VAL A 223 15.36 -13.68 -18.72
CA VAL A 223 16.18 -13.17 -19.84
C VAL A 223 17.40 -14.06 -20.10
N ASN A 224 17.99 -14.63 -19.04
CA ASN A 224 19.13 -15.54 -19.15
C ASN A 224 18.76 -16.95 -19.65
N GLY A 225 17.46 -17.29 -19.70
CA GLY A 225 17.00 -18.63 -20.10
C GLY A 225 17.00 -19.67 -18.99
N ASP A 226 17.43 -19.33 -17.76
CA ASP A 226 17.48 -20.27 -16.62
C ASP A 226 16.11 -20.57 -16.00
N LEU A 227 15.07 -19.83 -16.40
CA LEU A 227 13.71 -20.00 -15.85
C LEU A 227 12.96 -21.17 -16.48
N ILE A 228 13.20 -21.43 -17.76
CA ILE A 228 12.47 -22.39 -18.58
C ILE A 228 13.43 -23.51 -18.96
N ASP A 229 12.97 -24.75 -18.90
CA ASP A 229 13.74 -25.88 -19.40
C ASP A 229 13.67 -25.89 -20.94
N PRO A 230 14.80 -25.86 -21.68
CA PRO A 230 14.77 -25.90 -23.14
C PRO A 230 14.38 -27.27 -23.72
N SER A 231 14.28 -28.31 -22.89
CA SER A 231 13.94 -29.67 -23.31
C SER A 231 12.45 -30.02 -23.29
N VAL A 232 11.59 -29.04 -22.97
CA VAL A 232 10.12 -29.14 -23.08
C VAL A 232 9.56 -28.37 -24.25
#